data_AF-A0A8J7C7F8-F1
#
_entry.id   AF-A0A8J7C7F8-F1
#
_cell.length_a   1.000
_cell.length_b   1.000
_cell.length_c   1.000
_cell.angle_alpha   90.00
_cell.angle_beta   90.00
_cell.angle_gamma   90.00
#
_symmetry.space_group_name_H-M   'P 1'
#
loop_
_entity.id
_entity.type
_entity.pdbx_description
1 polymer ?
#
loop_
_entity_poly.entity_id
_entity_poly.type
_entity_poly.pdbx_seq_one_letter_code
_entity_poly.pdbx_strand_id
1 'polypeptide(L)'
;ICEDAISGVMSGLSSYGRHIGVGASYGAFIAPLGHIASRMHAIGNQARQAVAPGPYRPFFLVLAHAGLKTGEDGPTHADPQALQLLQENFPRGTMITLTPWDPQEVWHLVCEALGKRPAVIAPVVTRPSEVVIDRAARGLAPAGSARQGIYLLREAKGASNVTVVLQGSEVAYAFVQDALPLLENAGINVDVFYIASSELFDLLPADDQEAIFPEERARTAMGITGFTLPTMYRWITSARGRAATLHPFMKGRYLGSGTGDRVLEEAGLDGKSQYEAIRNYVSILNS
;
A
#
# COMPACT_ATOMS: atom_id res chain seq x y z
N ILE A 1 25.46 1.82 -8.41
CA ILE A 1 24.26 0.97 -8.52
C ILE A 1 24.61 -0.32 -7.80
N CYS A 2 24.28 -0.38 -6.51
CA CYS A 2 24.73 -1.42 -5.57
C CYS A 2 23.67 -1.61 -4.47
N GLU A 3 22.40 -1.80 -4.87
CA GLU A 3 21.22 -1.91 -4.00
C GLU A 3 21.36 -3.05 -2.98
N ASP A 4 22.02 -4.13 -3.37
CA ASP A 4 22.39 -5.25 -2.50
C ASP A 4 23.40 -4.80 -1.42
N ALA A 5 24.48 -4.13 -1.84
CA ALA A 5 25.54 -3.68 -0.95
C ALA A 5 25.06 -2.58 0.00
N ILE A 6 24.29 -1.59 -0.47
CA ILE A 6 23.72 -0.53 0.39
C ILE A 6 22.79 -1.17 1.44
N SER A 7 21.97 -2.14 1.07
CA SER A 7 21.08 -2.84 2.01
C SER A 7 21.89 -3.62 3.06
N GLY A 8 22.98 -4.27 2.65
CA GLY A 8 23.93 -4.94 3.56
C GLY A 8 24.63 -3.98 4.52
N VAL A 9 25.14 -2.85 4.02
CA VAL A 9 25.82 -1.84 4.85
C VAL A 9 24.84 -1.19 5.83
N MET A 10 23.63 -0.82 5.39
CA MET A 10 22.63 -0.15 6.23
C MET A 10 22.07 -1.07 7.33
N SER A 11 21.83 -2.34 7.02
CA SER A 11 21.46 -3.33 8.02
C SER A 11 22.60 -3.61 9.01
N GLY A 12 23.85 -3.66 8.54
CA GLY A 12 25.05 -3.77 9.39
C GLY A 12 25.22 -2.59 10.35
N LEU A 13 25.09 -1.35 9.85
CA LEU A 13 25.12 -0.13 10.67
C LEU A 13 24.04 -0.15 11.75
N SER A 14 22.82 -0.56 11.38
CA SER A 14 21.71 -0.67 12.32
C SER A 14 21.95 -1.76 13.35
N SER A 15 22.55 -2.88 12.93
CA SER A 15 22.94 -3.99 13.80
C SER A 15 23.94 -3.59 14.88
N TYR A 16 24.73 -2.51 14.72
CA TYR A 16 25.57 -2.00 15.80
C TYR A 16 24.75 -1.37 16.96
N GLY A 17 23.53 -0.93 16.68
CA GLY A 17 22.56 -0.45 17.68
C GLY A 17 22.71 1.01 18.10
N ARG A 18 23.57 1.79 17.44
CA ARG A 18 23.73 3.24 17.67
C ARG A 18 23.17 4.12 16.57
N HIS A 19 22.86 3.53 15.42
CA HIS A 19 22.39 4.23 14.23
C HIS A 19 21.18 3.49 13.65
N ILE A 20 20.41 4.21 12.83
CA ILE A 20 19.38 3.65 11.97
C ILE A 20 19.87 3.85 10.53
N GLY A 21 20.19 2.76 9.86
CA GLY A 21 20.59 2.78 8.46
C GLY A 21 19.39 3.05 7.56
N VAL A 22 19.63 3.78 6.46
CA VAL A 22 18.62 4.11 5.47
C VAL A 22 19.20 3.86 4.08
N GLY A 23 18.62 2.89 3.36
CA GLY A 23 18.92 2.65 1.96
C GLY A 23 17.74 3.09 1.10
N ALA A 24 18.01 3.72 -0.04
CA ALA A 24 16.98 4.16 -0.98
C ALA A 24 17.44 3.91 -2.42
N SER A 25 16.54 3.36 -3.24
CA SER A 25 16.64 3.31 -4.71
C SER A 25 15.22 3.11 -5.26
N TYR A 26 15.09 2.92 -6.57
CA TYR A 26 13.81 2.58 -7.19
C TYR A 26 13.24 1.31 -6.56
N GLY A 27 11.94 1.30 -6.29
CA GLY A 27 11.23 0.14 -5.73
C GLY A 27 11.49 -1.13 -6.55
N ALA A 28 11.49 -0.99 -7.88
CA ALA A 28 11.80 -2.06 -8.83
C ALA A 28 13.17 -2.73 -8.61
N PHE A 29 14.15 -2.01 -8.03
CA PHE A 29 15.51 -2.51 -7.83
C PHE A 29 15.79 -2.86 -6.37
N ILE A 30 15.45 -1.97 -5.45
CA ILE A 30 15.79 -2.15 -4.03
C ILE A 30 14.94 -3.23 -3.35
N ALA A 31 13.70 -3.45 -3.81
CA ALA A 31 12.87 -4.51 -3.25
C ALA A 31 13.47 -5.91 -3.50
N PRO A 32 13.80 -6.31 -4.75
CA PRO A 32 14.43 -7.61 -4.98
C PRO A 32 15.87 -7.68 -4.46
N LEU A 33 16.70 -6.64 -4.68
CA LEU A 33 18.12 -6.67 -4.32
C LEU A 33 18.36 -6.50 -2.81
N GLY A 34 17.45 -5.82 -2.11
CA GLY A 34 17.50 -5.63 -0.66
C GLY A 34 16.82 -6.73 0.15
N HIS A 35 16.10 -7.68 -0.49
CA HIS A 35 15.34 -8.72 0.20
C HIS A 35 16.22 -9.60 1.09
N ILE A 36 17.34 -10.10 0.55
CA ILE A 36 18.25 -10.99 1.29
C ILE A 36 18.81 -10.28 2.52
N ALA A 37 19.29 -9.05 2.38
CA ALA A 37 19.81 -8.26 3.50
C ALA A 37 18.72 -8.02 4.56
N SER A 38 17.50 -7.68 4.12
CA SER A 38 16.33 -7.51 4.99
C SER A 38 16.02 -8.78 5.79
N ARG A 39 16.01 -9.94 5.11
CA ARG A 39 15.77 -11.25 5.73
C ARG A 39 16.86 -11.61 6.73
N MET A 40 18.13 -11.45 6.36
CA MET A 40 19.26 -11.74 7.25
C MET A 40 19.26 -10.83 8.48
N HIS A 41 18.89 -9.57 8.32
CA HIS A 41 18.76 -8.62 9.42
C HIS A 41 17.61 -8.97 10.37
N ALA A 42 16.47 -9.40 9.84
CA ALA A 42 15.35 -9.90 10.64
C ALA A 42 15.75 -11.16 11.45
N ILE A 43 16.41 -12.13 10.81
CA ILE A 43 16.95 -13.33 11.46
C ILE A 43 17.93 -12.94 12.58
N GLY A 44 18.86 -12.02 12.31
CA GLY A 44 19.83 -11.55 13.31
C GLY A 44 19.16 -10.89 14.52
N ASN A 45 18.11 -10.09 14.30
CA ASN A 45 17.35 -9.47 15.39
C ASN A 45 16.57 -10.48 16.24
N GLN A 46 16.01 -11.53 15.62
CA GLN A 46 15.38 -12.64 16.33
C GLN A 46 16.40 -13.46 17.13
N ALA A 47 17.50 -13.88 16.50
CA ALA A 47 18.55 -14.65 17.15
C ALA A 47 19.17 -13.89 18.34
N ARG A 48 19.33 -12.57 18.20
CA ARG A 48 19.84 -11.71 19.29
C ARG A 48 18.97 -11.79 20.55
N GLN A 49 17.67 -12.08 20.44
CA GLN A 49 16.80 -12.18 21.62
C GLN A 49 17.26 -13.26 22.61
N ALA A 50 17.96 -14.30 22.15
CA ALA A 50 18.47 -15.37 23.02
C ALA A 50 19.67 -14.95 23.88
N VAL A 51 20.42 -13.92 23.46
CA VAL A 51 21.70 -13.54 24.09
C VAL A 51 21.69 -12.12 24.67
N ALA A 52 20.93 -11.21 24.06
CA ALA A 52 20.80 -9.82 24.48
C ALA A 52 19.39 -9.32 24.14
N PRO A 53 18.38 -9.70 24.94
CA PRO A 53 17.00 -9.27 24.76
C PRO A 53 16.87 -7.75 24.67
N GLY A 54 15.92 -7.29 23.86
CA GLY A 54 15.63 -5.86 23.71
C GLY A 54 15.02 -5.55 22.34
N PRO A 55 14.59 -4.29 22.11
CA PRO A 55 13.88 -3.91 20.89
C PRO A 55 14.72 -4.25 19.65
N TYR A 56 14.09 -4.62 18.54
CA TYR A 56 14.84 -4.78 17.30
C TYR A 56 15.48 -3.46 16.89
N ARG A 57 16.47 -3.57 16.02
CA ARG A 57 17.28 -2.46 15.51
C ARG A 57 16.80 -2.17 14.08
N PRO A 58 15.89 -1.20 13.87
CA PRO A 58 15.30 -0.98 12.56
C PRO A 58 16.34 -0.44 11.59
N PHE A 59 16.21 -0.81 10.32
CA PHE A 59 16.76 -0.05 9.21
C PHE A 59 15.65 0.22 8.17
N PHE A 60 15.84 1.25 7.35
CA PHE A 60 14.91 1.61 6.29
C PHE A 60 15.37 1.08 4.95
N LEU A 61 14.46 0.39 4.26
CA LEU A 61 14.56 -0.01 2.86
C LEU A 61 13.56 0.82 2.07
N VAL A 62 13.95 2.01 1.62
CA VAL A 62 13.04 2.96 0.96
C VAL A 62 12.89 2.58 -0.51
N LEU A 63 11.67 2.16 -0.88
CA LEU A 63 11.25 1.87 -2.24
C LEU A 63 10.76 3.18 -2.87
N ALA A 64 11.70 3.98 -3.37
CA ALA A 64 11.38 5.24 -4.06
C ALA A 64 10.90 4.99 -5.49
N HIS A 65 10.31 5.98 -6.14
CA HIS A 65 9.82 5.84 -7.52
C HIS A 65 8.93 4.60 -7.71
N ALA A 66 8.13 4.29 -6.70
CA ALA A 66 7.21 3.17 -6.75
C ALA A 66 5.91 3.56 -7.46
N GLY A 67 5.25 2.55 -8.06
CA GLY A 67 3.96 2.71 -8.70
C GLY A 67 4.03 3.06 -10.19
N LEU A 68 2.87 3.07 -10.82
CA LEU A 68 2.73 3.19 -12.28
C LEU A 68 3.11 4.57 -12.82
N LYS A 69 3.01 5.61 -11.98
CA LYS A 69 3.38 6.98 -12.35
C LYS A 69 4.88 7.21 -12.53
N THR A 70 5.70 6.18 -12.34
CA THR A 70 7.10 6.21 -12.81
C THR A 70 7.19 6.39 -14.33
N GLY A 71 6.13 6.05 -15.07
CA GLY A 71 5.81 6.65 -16.35
C GLY A 71 6.80 6.35 -17.46
N GLU A 72 7.53 7.38 -17.89
CA GLU A 72 8.37 7.36 -19.10
C GLU A 72 9.54 6.38 -18.99
N ASP A 73 10.01 6.05 -17.79
CA ASP A 73 11.05 5.04 -17.60
C ASP A 73 10.54 3.61 -17.94
N GLY A 74 9.23 3.44 -18.05
CA GLY A 74 8.58 2.24 -18.56
C GLY A 74 8.59 1.05 -17.59
N PRO A 75 8.21 -0.14 -18.07
CA PRO A 75 7.92 -1.30 -17.23
C PRO A 75 9.13 -1.89 -16.51
N THR A 76 10.36 -1.49 -16.87
CA THR A 76 11.58 -1.90 -16.15
C THR A 76 11.78 -1.14 -14.84
N HIS A 77 11.11 0.01 -14.68
CA HIS A 77 11.22 0.88 -13.50
C HIS A 77 9.87 1.04 -12.76
N ALA A 78 8.76 1.08 -13.51
CA ALA A 78 7.40 1.16 -12.98
C ALA A 78 6.88 -0.23 -12.58
N ASP A 79 7.47 -0.84 -11.56
CA ASP A 79 7.20 -2.22 -11.13
C ASP A 79 6.03 -2.34 -10.13
N PRO A 80 4.91 -2.97 -10.51
CA PRO A 80 3.80 -3.26 -9.58
C PRO A 80 4.13 -4.32 -8.52
N GLN A 81 5.18 -5.12 -8.71
CA GLN A 81 5.49 -6.30 -7.90
C GLN A 81 6.35 -5.98 -6.68
N ALA A 82 7.04 -4.84 -6.66
CA ALA A 82 8.01 -4.46 -5.63
C ALA A 82 7.46 -4.62 -4.20
N LEU A 83 6.22 -4.18 -3.94
CA LEU A 83 5.58 -4.33 -2.63
C LEU A 83 5.38 -5.81 -2.25
N GLN A 84 4.91 -6.64 -3.18
CA GLN A 84 4.59 -8.04 -2.92
C GLN A 84 5.82 -8.89 -2.58
N LEU A 85 7.03 -8.46 -2.97
CA LEU A 85 8.26 -9.12 -2.55
C LEU A 85 8.50 -9.01 -1.04
N LEU A 86 7.91 -8.00 -0.39
CA LEU A 86 8.14 -7.64 1.01
C LEU A 86 6.89 -7.84 1.88
N GLN A 87 5.74 -7.32 1.45
CA GLN A 87 4.47 -7.39 2.16
C GLN A 87 4.09 -8.85 2.40
N GLU A 88 3.79 -9.18 3.66
CA GLU A 88 3.41 -10.54 4.09
C GLU A 88 4.44 -11.65 3.78
N ASN A 89 5.66 -11.31 3.37
CA ASN A 89 6.71 -12.26 3.02
C ASN A 89 7.77 -12.42 4.14
N PHE A 90 7.47 -11.90 5.33
CA PHE A 90 8.36 -11.89 6.51
C PHE A 90 7.58 -12.31 7.76
N PRO A 91 8.24 -12.90 8.78
CA PRO A 91 7.58 -13.21 10.05
C PRO A 91 6.92 -11.95 10.65
N ARG A 92 5.70 -12.11 11.15
CA ARG A 92 4.90 -11.03 11.75
C ARG A 92 5.71 -10.20 12.75
N GLY A 93 5.69 -8.89 12.57
CA GLY A 93 6.40 -7.91 13.41
C GLY A 93 7.89 -7.70 13.07
N THR A 94 8.47 -8.46 12.12
CA THR A 94 9.89 -8.28 11.74
C THR A 94 10.09 -7.25 10.63
N MET A 95 9.13 -7.10 9.72
CA MET A 95 9.11 -6.11 8.66
C MET A 95 7.79 -5.34 8.72
N ILE A 96 7.82 -4.05 8.41
CA ILE A 96 6.63 -3.21 8.24
C ILE A 96 6.76 -2.47 6.91
N THR A 97 5.85 -2.74 5.97
CA THR A 97 5.74 -1.99 4.71
C THR A 97 4.79 -0.81 4.91
N LEU A 98 5.10 0.34 4.29
CA LEU A 98 4.27 1.54 4.39
C LEU A 98 3.92 2.02 2.99
N THR A 99 2.63 2.11 2.66
CA THR A 99 2.11 2.57 1.38
C THR A 99 1.28 3.84 1.57
N PRO A 100 1.87 4.98 1.98
CA PRO A 100 1.13 6.24 2.06
C PRO A 100 0.52 6.60 0.70
N TRP A 101 -0.77 6.99 0.66
CA TRP A 101 -1.29 7.56 -0.59
C TRP A 101 -1.11 9.07 -0.66
N ASP A 102 -1.21 9.76 0.48
CA ASP A 102 -1.08 11.21 0.60
C ASP A 102 0.23 11.52 1.34
N PRO A 103 1.04 12.51 0.90
CA PRO A 103 2.23 12.96 1.61
C PRO A 103 2.03 13.23 3.11
N GLN A 104 0.82 13.65 3.53
CA GLN A 104 0.45 13.88 4.93
C GLN A 104 0.53 12.63 5.81
N GLU A 105 0.50 11.43 5.24
CA GLU A 105 0.52 10.16 5.99
C GLU A 105 1.93 9.72 6.38
N VAL A 106 2.96 10.17 5.65
CA VAL A 106 4.34 9.69 5.78
C VAL A 106 4.84 9.84 7.22
N TRP A 107 4.65 11.01 7.83
CA TRP A 107 5.08 11.26 9.21
C TRP A 107 4.41 10.30 10.20
N HIS A 108 3.09 10.13 10.06
CA HIS A 108 2.30 9.29 10.96
C HIS A 108 2.70 7.82 10.86
N LEU A 109 2.86 7.31 9.64
CA LEU A 109 3.25 5.93 9.35
C LEU A 109 4.68 5.63 9.81
N VAL A 110 5.64 6.50 9.50
CA VAL A 110 7.04 6.31 9.90
C VAL A 110 7.18 6.34 11.42
N CYS A 111 6.49 7.27 12.11
CA CYS A 111 6.52 7.34 13.56
C CYS A 111 5.91 6.09 14.20
N GLU A 112 4.76 5.62 13.70
CA GLU A 112 4.11 4.41 14.21
C GLU A 112 5.01 3.17 14.02
N ALA A 113 5.54 2.98 12.80
CA ALA A 113 6.42 1.85 12.49
C ALA A 113 7.71 1.86 13.33
N LEU A 114 8.34 3.04 13.49
CA LEU A 114 9.50 3.17 14.37
C LEU A 114 9.18 2.83 15.83
N GLY A 115 8.00 3.21 16.31
CA GLY A 115 7.51 2.87 17.64
C GLY A 115 7.33 1.36 17.86
N LYS A 116 6.93 0.62 16.82
CA LYS A 116 6.83 -0.86 16.86
C LYS A 116 8.18 -1.57 16.88
N ARG A 117 9.26 -0.85 16.52
CA ARG A 117 10.63 -1.38 16.46
C ARG A 117 10.73 -2.70 15.67
N PRO A 118 10.30 -2.78 14.40
CA PRO A 118 10.57 -3.93 13.55
C PRO A 118 12.07 -4.00 13.20
N ALA A 119 12.50 -5.09 12.58
CA ALA A 119 13.84 -5.19 12.04
C ALA A 119 13.98 -4.31 10.77
N VAL A 120 12.93 -4.24 9.95
CA VAL A 120 12.93 -3.49 8.68
C VAL A 120 11.68 -2.63 8.56
N ILE A 121 11.85 -1.40 8.11
CA ILE A 121 10.76 -0.51 7.69
C ILE A 121 10.92 -0.26 6.20
N ALA A 122 9.89 -0.52 5.41
CA ALA A 122 9.94 -0.39 3.96
C ALA A 122 8.87 0.59 3.43
N PRO A 123 9.14 1.91 3.44
CA PRO A 123 8.26 2.89 2.83
C PRO A 123 8.29 2.78 1.31
N VAL A 124 7.11 2.76 0.72
CA VAL A 124 6.86 2.76 -0.72
C VAL A 124 6.37 4.15 -1.09
N VAL A 125 7.22 4.93 -1.78
CA VAL A 125 6.96 6.35 -2.07
C VAL A 125 7.01 6.62 -3.57
N THR A 126 6.09 7.44 -4.03
CA THR A 126 5.90 7.76 -5.45
C THR A 126 6.88 8.82 -5.96
N ARG A 127 7.05 8.88 -7.29
CA ARG A 127 7.96 9.81 -7.98
C ARG A 127 7.38 11.21 -8.23
N PRO A 128 6.20 11.40 -8.84
CA PRO A 128 5.74 12.76 -9.09
C PRO A 128 5.35 13.42 -7.77
N SER A 129 5.60 14.73 -7.67
CA SER A 129 5.03 15.52 -6.58
C SER A 129 3.52 15.46 -6.69
N GLU A 130 2.87 14.94 -5.65
CA GLU A 130 1.42 14.92 -5.57
C GLU A 130 0.91 16.18 -4.86
N VAL A 131 -0.25 16.66 -5.29
CA VAL A 131 -0.92 17.78 -4.61
C VAL A 131 -1.41 17.30 -3.25
N VAL A 132 -1.06 18.02 -2.20
CA VAL A 132 -1.59 17.75 -0.86
C VAL A 132 -3.09 18.02 -0.85
N ILE A 133 -3.89 17.01 -0.56
CA ILE A 133 -5.35 17.11 -0.59
C ILE A 133 -5.85 17.77 0.70
N ASP A 134 -6.79 18.71 0.56
CA ASP A 134 -7.62 19.15 1.68
C ASP A 134 -8.63 18.04 2.01
N ARG A 135 -8.22 17.16 2.92
CA ARG A 135 -8.99 15.97 3.33
C ARG A 135 -10.30 16.37 4.00
N ALA A 136 -10.30 17.43 4.80
CA ALA A 136 -11.51 17.90 5.49
C ALA A 136 -12.54 18.44 4.48
N ALA A 137 -12.11 19.27 3.53
CA ALA A 137 -13.01 19.78 2.49
C ALA A 137 -13.60 18.69 1.59
N ARG A 138 -12.91 17.55 1.47
CA ARG A 138 -13.34 16.37 0.69
C ARG A 138 -14.10 15.33 1.51
N GLY A 139 -14.30 15.55 2.81
CA GLY A 139 -14.96 14.58 3.70
C GLY A 139 -14.17 13.27 3.87
N LEU A 140 -12.84 13.36 3.80
CA LEU A 140 -11.92 12.24 3.99
C LEU A 140 -11.42 12.19 5.43
N ALA A 141 -11.16 10.98 5.93
CA ALA A 141 -10.57 10.76 7.25
C ALA A 141 -9.21 11.47 7.38
N PRO A 142 -8.82 11.92 8.59
CA PRO A 142 -7.54 12.60 8.80
C PRO A 142 -6.36 11.68 8.48
N ALA A 143 -5.24 12.26 8.02
CA ALA A 143 -4.04 11.49 7.68
C ALA A 143 -3.50 10.64 8.85
N GLY A 144 -3.79 11.06 10.09
CA GLY A 144 -3.42 10.32 11.29
C GLY A 144 -4.04 8.92 11.41
N SER A 145 -5.17 8.66 10.71
CA SER A 145 -5.82 7.35 10.68
C SER A 145 -4.96 6.26 10.03
N ALA A 146 -4.00 6.65 9.17
CA ALA A 146 -3.09 5.72 8.50
C ALA A 146 -2.27 4.85 9.48
N ARG A 147 -2.08 5.28 10.73
CA ARG A 147 -1.40 4.50 11.78
C ARG A 147 -2.06 3.14 12.07
N GLN A 148 -3.35 3.01 11.77
CA GLN A 148 -4.11 1.78 11.95
C GLN A 148 -3.77 0.71 10.89
N GLY A 149 -2.99 1.07 9.85
CA GLY A 149 -2.63 0.15 8.77
C GLY A 149 -3.70 0.07 7.69
N ILE A 150 -4.95 -0.25 8.03
CA ILE A 150 -6.13 0.00 7.18
C ILE A 150 -7.06 0.93 7.93
N TYR A 151 -7.77 1.80 7.22
CA TYR A 151 -8.75 2.69 7.84
C TYR A 151 -9.86 3.06 6.85
N LEU A 152 -11.03 3.40 7.39
CA LEU A 152 -12.13 3.97 6.61
C LEU A 152 -11.71 5.38 6.15
N LEU A 153 -11.29 5.50 4.90
CA LEU A 153 -10.90 6.75 4.27
C LEU A 153 -12.10 7.66 4.06
N ARG A 154 -13.25 7.08 3.67
CA ARG A 154 -14.49 7.81 3.47
C ARG A 154 -15.68 6.90 3.76
N GLU A 155 -16.59 7.38 4.58
CA GLU A 155 -17.88 6.74 4.84
C GLU A 155 -18.89 7.05 3.72
N ALA A 156 -19.75 6.07 3.41
CA ALA A 156 -20.88 6.26 2.51
C ALA A 156 -21.84 7.37 3.00
N LYS A 157 -22.42 8.15 2.07
CA LYS A 157 -23.48 9.11 2.40
C LYS A 157 -24.82 8.37 2.53
N GLY A 158 -25.04 7.72 3.66
CA GLY A 158 -26.22 6.88 3.92
C GLY A 158 -25.92 5.39 3.73
N ALA A 159 -26.89 4.62 3.22
CA ALA A 159 -26.66 3.20 3.00
C ALA A 159 -25.61 2.97 1.90
N SER A 160 -24.55 2.24 2.25
CA SER A 160 -23.46 1.89 1.36
C SER A 160 -23.93 0.91 0.30
N ASN A 161 -23.68 1.22 -0.98
CA ASN A 161 -23.94 0.32 -2.10
C ASN A 161 -22.81 -0.70 -2.30
N VAL A 162 -21.59 -0.35 -1.88
CA VAL A 162 -20.38 -1.15 -2.11
C VAL A 162 -19.25 -0.68 -1.19
N THR A 163 -18.41 -1.63 -0.78
CA THR A 163 -17.12 -1.35 -0.14
C THR A 163 -16.00 -1.40 -1.18
N VAL A 164 -15.18 -0.36 -1.23
CA VAL A 164 -13.99 -0.29 -2.09
C VAL A 164 -12.74 -0.23 -1.21
N VAL A 165 -11.77 -1.08 -1.49
CA VAL A 165 -10.48 -1.10 -0.80
C VAL A 165 -9.39 -0.62 -1.76
N LEU A 166 -8.70 0.45 -1.39
CA LEU A 166 -7.66 1.10 -2.19
C LEU A 166 -6.26 0.78 -1.65
N GLN A 167 -5.28 0.61 -2.53
CA GLN A 167 -3.86 0.55 -2.15
C GLN A 167 -2.96 1.13 -3.26
N GLY A 168 -2.10 2.08 -2.89
CA GLY A 168 -1.22 2.79 -3.83
C GLY A 168 -1.69 4.22 -4.04
N SER A 169 -0.73 5.13 -4.09
CA SER A 169 -0.99 6.58 -4.14
C SER A 169 -1.67 6.97 -5.44
N GLU A 170 -1.19 6.47 -6.56
CA GLU A 170 -1.69 6.81 -7.89
C GLU A 170 -3.15 6.43 -8.09
N VAL A 171 -3.57 5.27 -7.58
CA VAL A 171 -4.97 4.82 -7.69
C VAL A 171 -5.87 5.57 -6.71
N ALA A 172 -5.38 5.91 -5.52
CA ALA A 172 -6.13 6.68 -4.54
C ALA A 172 -6.34 8.13 -5.00
N TYR A 173 -5.33 8.75 -5.62
CA TYR A 173 -5.48 10.08 -6.23
C TYR A 173 -6.50 10.07 -7.36
N ALA A 174 -6.40 9.13 -8.30
CA ALA A 174 -7.39 8.98 -9.39
C ALA A 174 -8.80 8.70 -8.85
N PHE A 175 -8.91 7.92 -7.76
CA PHE A 175 -10.19 7.69 -7.10
C PHE A 175 -10.77 8.99 -6.52
N VAL A 176 -10.01 9.68 -5.69
CA VAL A 176 -10.49 10.86 -4.93
C VAL A 176 -10.77 12.05 -5.85
N GLN A 177 -9.94 12.25 -6.87
CA GLN A 177 -10.05 13.41 -7.76
C GLN A 177 -11.12 13.22 -8.83
N ASP A 178 -11.27 12.00 -9.37
CA ASP A 178 -12.06 11.77 -10.58
C ASP A 178 -13.20 10.77 -10.37
N ALA A 179 -12.92 9.56 -9.84
CA ALA A 179 -13.93 8.51 -9.71
C ALA A 179 -15.02 8.87 -8.68
N LEU A 180 -14.62 9.43 -7.54
CA LEU A 180 -15.52 9.76 -6.44
C LEU A 180 -16.59 10.79 -6.84
N PRO A 181 -16.25 11.93 -7.48
CA PRO A 181 -17.27 12.84 -8.02
C PRO A 181 -18.25 12.19 -9.01
N LEU A 182 -17.77 11.27 -9.86
CA LEU A 182 -18.63 10.54 -10.80
C LEU A 182 -19.61 9.62 -10.07
N LEU A 183 -19.15 8.91 -9.02
CA LEU A 183 -19.99 8.07 -8.17
C LEU A 183 -21.05 8.89 -7.44
N GLU A 184 -20.68 10.04 -6.88
CA GLU A 184 -21.61 10.94 -6.19
C GLU A 184 -22.69 11.47 -7.15
N ASN A 185 -22.31 11.89 -8.35
CA ASN A 185 -23.26 12.34 -9.37
C ASN A 185 -24.20 11.23 -9.85
N ALA A 186 -23.74 9.97 -9.81
CA ALA A 186 -24.55 8.80 -10.14
C ALA A 186 -25.42 8.30 -8.96
N GLY A 187 -25.32 8.93 -7.78
CA GLY A 187 -26.03 8.50 -6.58
C GLY A 187 -25.54 7.17 -6.00
N ILE A 188 -24.28 6.79 -6.28
CA ILE A 188 -23.66 5.57 -5.77
C ILE A 188 -22.88 5.91 -4.51
N ASN A 189 -23.37 5.43 -3.38
CA ASN A 189 -22.74 5.58 -2.08
C ASN A 189 -21.72 4.48 -1.84
N VAL A 190 -20.49 4.87 -1.52
CA VAL A 190 -19.37 3.95 -1.35
C VAL A 190 -18.71 4.14 0.01
N ASP A 191 -18.47 3.03 0.71
CA ASP A 191 -17.50 2.98 1.80
C ASP A 191 -16.12 2.74 1.17
N VAL A 192 -15.14 3.55 1.56
CA VAL A 192 -13.79 3.50 1.00
C VAL A 192 -12.81 3.24 2.12
N PHE A 193 -12.13 2.11 2.03
CA PHE A 193 -11.00 1.77 2.90
C PHE A 193 -9.69 1.98 2.16
N TYR A 194 -8.67 2.40 2.88
CA TYR A 194 -7.32 2.53 2.35
C TYR A 194 -6.33 1.68 3.13
N ILE A 195 -5.53 0.88 2.43
CA ILE A 195 -4.45 0.07 3.00
C ILE A 195 -3.16 0.91 2.98
N ALA A 196 -2.77 1.43 4.14
CA ALA A 196 -1.52 2.11 4.38
C ALA A 196 -0.40 1.18 4.89
N SER A 197 -0.73 0.07 5.56
CA SER A 197 0.22 -0.97 5.98
C SER A 197 -0.53 -2.20 6.52
N SER A 198 -0.41 -3.34 5.83
CA SER A 198 -0.95 -4.62 6.33
C SER A 198 -0.31 -5.01 7.66
N GLU A 199 0.99 -4.76 7.82
CA GLU A 199 1.71 -5.16 9.02
C GLU A 199 1.38 -4.30 10.24
N LEU A 200 1.11 -3.00 10.08
CA LEU A 200 0.63 -2.18 11.21
C LEU A 200 -0.76 -2.62 11.66
N PHE A 201 -1.65 -2.93 10.73
CA PHE A 201 -2.98 -3.45 11.04
C PHE A 201 -2.89 -4.78 11.78
N ASP A 202 -2.04 -5.69 11.29
CA ASP A 202 -1.82 -6.98 11.94
C ASP A 202 -1.38 -6.82 13.39
N LEU A 203 -0.61 -5.79 13.73
CA LEU A 203 -0.14 -5.55 15.09
C LEU A 203 -1.21 -4.97 16.04
N LEU A 204 -2.41 -4.65 15.57
CA LEU A 204 -3.52 -4.23 16.42
C LEU A 204 -4.12 -5.43 17.20
N PRO A 205 -4.74 -5.20 18.36
CA PRO A 205 -5.63 -6.18 19.00
C PRO A 205 -6.70 -6.69 18.02
N ALA A 206 -7.13 -7.95 18.19
CA ALA A 206 -8.11 -8.56 17.30
C ALA A 206 -9.45 -7.81 17.26
N ASP A 207 -9.92 -7.32 18.42
CA ASP A 207 -11.15 -6.54 18.52
C ASP A 207 -11.06 -5.22 17.75
N ASP A 208 -9.89 -4.56 17.75
CA ASP A 208 -9.65 -3.35 16.98
C ASP A 208 -9.62 -3.65 15.48
N GLN A 209 -9.03 -4.78 15.07
CA GLN A 209 -9.02 -5.21 13.68
C GLN A 209 -10.44 -5.45 13.17
N GLU A 210 -11.27 -6.18 13.93
CA GLU A 210 -12.66 -6.46 13.58
C GLU A 210 -13.50 -5.18 13.56
N ALA A 211 -13.27 -4.25 14.50
CA ALA A 211 -13.98 -2.98 14.52
C ALA A 211 -13.66 -2.09 13.33
N ILE A 212 -12.41 -2.11 12.84
CA ILE A 212 -11.96 -1.28 11.72
C ILE A 212 -12.41 -1.89 10.39
N PHE A 213 -12.15 -3.18 10.16
CA PHE A 213 -12.44 -3.85 8.89
C PHE A 213 -13.05 -5.23 9.13
N PRO A 214 -14.36 -5.29 9.43
CA PRO A 214 -15.03 -6.54 9.76
C PRO A 214 -15.14 -7.48 8.55
N GLU A 215 -15.24 -8.78 8.80
CA GLU A 215 -15.28 -9.80 7.73
C GLU A 215 -16.43 -9.57 6.73
N GLU A 216 -17.57 -9.05 7.19
CA GLU A 216 -18.72 -8.71 6.35
C GLU A 216 -18.35 -7.72 5.23
N ARG A 217 -17.51 -6.74 5.54
CA ARG A 217 -17.00 -5.78 4.56
C ARG A 217 -16.09 -6.50 3.55
N ALA A 218 -15.20 -7.35 4.01
CA ALA A 218 -14.28 -8.10 3.14
C ALA A 218 -15.00 -9.01 2.13
N ARG A 219 -16.15 -9.59 2.51
CA ARG A 219 -16.96 -10.48 1.65
C ARG A 219 -17.64 -9.74 0.50
N THR A 220 -17.98 -8.47 0.69
CA THR A 220 -18.73 -7.64 -0.27
C THR A 220 -17.88 -6.57 -0.93
N ALA A 221 -16.59 -6.50 -0.60
CA ALA A 221 -15.69 -5.51 -1.15
C ALA A 221 -15.17 -5.86 -2.55
N MET A 222 -14.74 -4.83 -3.28
CA MET A 222 -13.80 -4.94 -4.40
C MET A 222 -12.53 -4.12 -4.12
N GLY A 223 -11.42 -4.48 -4.75
CA GLY A 223 -10.15 -3.79 -4.60
C GLY A 223 -9.81 -2.89 -5.79
N ILE A 224 -8.96 -1.89 -5.57
CA ILE A 224 -8.27 -1.14 -6.62
C ILE A 224 -6.83 -0.93 -6.15
N THR A 225 -5.86 -1.51 -6.85
CA THR A 225 -4.45 -1.45 -6.45
C THR A 225 -3.54 -1.01 -7.59
N GLY A 226 -2.54 -0.19 -7.28
CA GLY A 226 -1.38 0.06 -8.15
C GLY A 226 -0.35 -1.08 -8.10
N PHE A 227 -0.53 -2.04 -7.20
CA PHE A 227 0.33 -3.20 -7.02
C PHE A 227 -0.31 -4.47 -7.59
N THR A 228 0.18 -5.65 -7.21
CA THR A 228 -0.37 -6.92 -7.71
C THR A 228 -1.65 -7.33 -6.98
N LEU A 229 -2.53 -8.05 -7.68
CA LEU A 229 -3.78 -8.58 -7.12
C LEU A 229 -3.62 -9.33 -5.78
N PRO A 230 -2.57 -10.15 -5.54
CA PRO A 230 -2.42 -10.85 -4.27
C PRO A 230 -2.32 -9.94 -3.04
N THR A 231 -1.85 -8.68 -3.18
CA THR A 231 -1.86 -7.70 -2.08
C THR A 231 -3.27 -7.40 -1.56
N MET A 232 -4.31 -7.73 -2.36
CA MET A 232 -5.71 -7.54 -2.05
C MET A 232 -6.43 -8.78 -1.49
N TYR A 233 -5.83 -9.97 -1.53
CA TYR A 233 -6.56 -11.22 -1.29
C TYR A 233 -7.16 -11.38 0.11
N ARG A 234 -6.49 -10.85 1.14
CA ARG A 234 -7.03 -10.89 2.51
C ARG A 234 -8.15 -9.87 2.75
N TRP A 235 -8.13 -8.77 1.99
CA TRP A 235 -9.11 -7.69 2.12
C TRP A 235 -10.36 -7.97 1.29
N ILE A 236 -10.23 -8.74 0.23
CA ILE A 236 -11.30 -9.10 -0.70
C ILE A 236 -11.47 -10.62 -0.69
N THR A 237 -12.45 -11.12 0.05
CA THR A 237 -12.57 -12.57 0.31
C THR A 237 -13.53 -13.29 -0.63
N SER A 238 -14.37 -12.56 -1.38
CA SER A 238 -15.27 -13.18 -2.37
C SER A 238 -14.62 -13.34 -3.74
N ALA A 239 -14.96 -14.43 -4.43
CA ALA A 239 -14.53 -14.66 -5.81
C ALA A 239 -15.03 -13.57 -6.76
N ARG A 240 -16.28 -13.11 -6.57
CA ARG A 240 -16.87 -11.99 -7.33
C ARG A 240 -16.10 -10.69 -7.10
N GLY A 241 -15.78 -10.37 -5.84
CA GLY A 241 -14.99 -9.18 -5.49
C GLY A 241 -13.59 -9.22 -6.10
N ARG A 242 -12.89 -10.35 -5.98
CA ARG A 242 -11.54 -10.52 -6.58
C ARG A 242 -11.56 -10.43 -8.11
N ALA A 243 -12.59 -10.94 -8.75
CA ALA A 243 -12.75 -10.83 -10.21
C ALA A 243 -13.06 -9.39 -10.66
N ALA A 244 -13.68 -8.59 -9.79
CA ALA A 244 -13.95 -7.16 -10.04
C ALA A 244 -12.77 -6.25 -9.66
N THR A 245 -11.80 -6.74 -8.88
CA THR A 245 -10.66 -5.95 -8.40
C THR A 245 -9.79 -5.45 -9.54
N LEU A 246 -9.47 -4.15 -9.54
CA LEU A 246 -8.59 -3.54 -10.51
C LEU A 246 -7.11 -3.63 -10.11
N HIS A 247 -6.24 -4.02 -11.05
CA HIS A 247 -4.79 -4.10 -10.85
C HIS A 247 -4.04 -3.99 -12.19
N PRO A 248 -2.72 -3.66 -12.20
CA PRO A 248 -1.99 -3.36 -13.44
C PRO A 248 -1.94 -4.51 -14.45
N PHE A 249 -1.98 -5.75 -13.96
CA PHE A 249 -1.86 -6.96 -14.78
C PHE A 249 -3.20 -7.57 -15.25
N MET A 250 -4.32 -6.88 -15.13
CA MET A 250 -5.64 -7.41 -15.58
C MET A 250 -5.66 -7.84 -17.06
N LYS A 251 -4.82 -7.20 -17.90
CA LYS A 251 -4.69 -7.50 -19.33
C LYS A 251 -3.63 -8.59 -19.62
N GLY A 252 -3.07 -9.22 -18.59
CA GLY A 252 -2.10 -10.32 -18.72
C GLY A 252 -0.74 -9.94 -19.31
N ARG A 253 -0.35 -8.66 -19.24
CA ARG A 253 0.90 -8.13 -19.79
C ARG A 253 1.45 -6.98 -18.95
N TYR A 254 2.75 -6.70 -19.08
CA TYR A 254 3.34 -5.46 -18.57
C TYR A 254 2.80 -4.26 -19.35
N LEU A 255 2.77 -3.10 -18.68
CA LEU A 255 2.33 -1.84 -19.26
C LEU A 255 3.42 -1.20 -20.11
N GLY A 256 3.04 -0.23 -20.93
CA GLY A 256 3.97 0.54 -21.76
C GLY A 256 4.77 1.58 -21.00
N SER A 257 5.50 2.39 -21.77
CA SER A 257 6.13 3.62 -21.31
C SER A 257 5.33 4.82 -21.83
N GLY A 258 5.12 5.81 -20.99
CA GLY A 258 4.37 7.03 -21.31
C GLY A 258 4.19 7.90 -20.09
N THR A 259 3.43 8.99 -20.20
CA THR A 259 3.10 9.80 -19.03
C THR A 259 2.33 8.98 -18.00
N GLY A 260 2.48 9.28 -16.70
CA GLY A 260 1.82 8.54 -15.63
C GLY A 260 0.30 8.35 -15.84
N ASP A 261 -0.38 9.40 -16.32
CA ASP A 261 -1.82 9.34 -16.62
C ASP A 261 -2.15 8.38 -17.76
N ARG A 262 -1.31 8.33 -18.81
CA ARG A 262 -1.49 7.38 -19.92
C ARG A 262 -1.20 5.95 -19.50
N VAL A 263 -0.25 5.73 -18.60
CA VAL A 263 0.02 4.40 -18.04
C VAL A 263 -1.16 3.93 -17.16
N LEU A 264 -1.75 4.83 -16.37
CA LEU A 264 -2.96 4.54 -15.60
C LEU A 264 -4.17 4.23 -16.50
N GLU A 265 -4.37 5.00 -17.56
CA GLU A 265 -5.40 4.73 -18.57
C GLU A 265 -5.16 3.38 -19.28
N GLU A 266 -3.93 3.09 -19.67
CA GLU A 266 -3.57 1.79 -20.25
C GLU A 266 -3.86 0.65 -19.27
N ALA A 267 -3.60 0.83 -17.99
CA ALA A 267 -3.88 -0.15 -16.95
C ALA A 267 -5.39 -0.31 -16.64
N GLY A 268 -6.23 0.64 -17.05
CA GLY A 268 -7.62 0.72 -16.61
C GLY A 268 -7.75 1.12 -15.13
N LEU A 269 -6.80 1.91 -14.64
CA LEU A 269 -6.72 2.40 -13.26
C LEU A 269 -6.95 3.92 -13.15
N ASP A 270 -7.20 4.61 -14.27
CA ASP A 270 -7.67 5.99 -14.27
C ASP A 270 -9.07 6.11 -13.64
N GLY A 271 -9.44 7.33 -13.22
CA GLY A 271 -10.67 7.54 -12.47
C GLY A 271 -11.95 7.15 -13.20
N LYS A 272 -12.00 7.27 -14.53
CA LYS A 272 -13.18 6.85 -15.31
C LYS A 272 -13.31 5.33 -15.30
N SER A 273 -12.20 4.62 -15.54
CA SER A 273 -12.17 3.15 -15.46
C SER A 273 -12.55 2.65 -14.06
N GLN A 274 -12.06 3.31 -13.00
CA GLN A 274 -12.45 3.00 -11.62
C GLN A 274 -13.96 3.18 -11.40
N TYR A 275 -14.53 4.31 -11.80
CA TYR A 275 -15.98 4.57 -11.71
C TYR A 275 -16.80 3.48 -12.43
N GLU A 276 -16.42 3.14 -13.66
CA GLU A 276 -17.14 2.14 -14.46
C GLU A 276 -17.10 0.75 -13.80
N ALA A 277 -15.93 0.35 -13.28
CA ALA A 277 -15.77 -0.92 -12.57
C ALA A 277 -16.62 -1.00 -11.29
N ILE A 278 -16.63 0.07 -10.49
CA ILE A 278 -17.43 0.15 -9.26
C ILE A 278 -18.92 0.06 -9.58
N ARG A 279 -19.39 0.82 -10.57
CA ARG A 279 -20.80 0.77 -11.02
C ARG A 279 -21.21 -0.62 -11.50
N ASN A 280 -20.33 -1.30 -12.23
CA ASN A 280 -20.57 -2.67 -12.69
C ASN A 280 -20.64 -3.64 -11.51
N TYR A 281 -19.76 -3.49 -10.52
CA TYR A 281 -19.75 -4.34 -9.34
C TYR A 281 -20.98 -4.14 -8.43
N VAL A 282 -21.46 -2.90 -8.26
CA VAL A 282 -22.75 -2.62 -7.61
C VAL A 282 -23.89 -3.37 -8.30
N SER A 283 -23.87 -3.45 -9.63
CA SER A 283 -24.88 -4.20 -10.39
C SER A 283 -24.81 -5.71 -10.11
N ILE A 284 -23.60 -6.26 -9.92
CA ILE A 284 -23.35 -7.67 -9.56
C ILE A 284 -23.79 -7.97 -8.12
N LEU A 285 -23.65 -7.02 -7.19
CA LEU A 285 -24.12 -7.17 -5.81
C LEU A 285 -25.65 -7.21 -5.71
N ASN A 286 -26.34 -6.53 -6.64
CA ASN A 286 -27.80 -6.48 -6.70
C ASN A 286 -28.44 -7.66 -7.47
N SER A 287 -27.63 -8.55 -8.06
CA SER A 287 -28.07 -9.72 -8.85
C SER A 287 -27.88 -11.05 -8.11
#